data_AF-A0A913XIS9-F1
#
_entry.id   AF-A0A913XIS9-F1
#
_cell.length_a   1.000
_cell.length_b   1.000
_cell.length_c   1.000
_cell.angle_alpha   90.00
_cell.angle_beta   90.00
_cell.angle_gamma   90.00
#
_symmetry.space_group_name_H-M   'P 1'
#
loop_
_entity.id
_entity.type
_entity.pdbx_description
1 polymer ?
#
loop_
_entity_poly.entity_id
_entity_poly.type
_entity_poly.pdbx_seq_one_letter_code
_entity_poly.pdbx_strand_id
1 'polypeptide(L)'
;MLPLLLCLLCMASGVLSVCHPYFGPPGGVVCIAAPQYYNQYQWATCLTDMYIKVKSGHRHQCISRSRTYCYYQCMLESFEKSSGTVNSQCSCRPGDRKPHQNIQSSACLSPSGESCNWYRDCLEKKKSCQDTTNGYAIRYSERFCKMYDRNKLWFSSKAQRWIHAVRKCLQVTLVPLLRPWRSPSCLEIRREALQSHTKCYINPDANIPSVCDLSCVEFYKIFYAIKAGYFGRLDTAWESFKSLWNIQDRCGSKCTRDWFTPQNNTIIRMMKMGIEKVKSRPHKTSLPESDMNNRFADQVVTFISKSLRWNSAIMDWMAYPGSTSASLFVVLADKKALGIVQTSNPPVNFNDTITEFALAIANSSIPVQVDGTNVWLKSLESCSDKTCSQPRSLVISLKPPTFPVQSTTEKPSTTKKPSTTGKPSNTGKISTADNQSVESTTEKPSTREEKPSPKGIKSNGGKVEKGLLLGIGCLSIITLWMQG
;
A
#
# COMPACT_ATOMS: atom_id res chain seq x y z
N MET A 1 -67.03 28.75 -39.41
CA MET A 1 -66.75 27.37 -38.98
C MET A 1 -65.25 27.15 -39.04
N LEU A 2 -64.64 26.91 -37.88
CA LEU A 2 -63.20 26.81 -37.63
C LEU A 2 -62.91 25.35 -37.26
N PRO A 3 -62.01 24.60 -37.93
CA PRO A 3 -61.58 23.32 -37.42
C PRO A 3 -60.33 23.48 -36.55
N LEU A 4 -60.50 23.01 -35.32
CA LEU A 4 -59.53 22.95 -34.24
C LEU A 4 -58.45 21.88 -34.51
N LEU A 5 -57.25 22.20 -34.03
CA LEU A 5 -56.10 21.34 -33.71
C LEU A 5 -56.39 19.87 -33.39
N LEU A 6 -55.50 18.97 -33.85
CA LEU A 6 -54.83 18.01 -32.96
C LEU A 6 -53.47 17.56 -33.54
N CYS A 7 -52.44 18.37 -33.32
CA CYS A 7 -51.05 17.89 -33.42
C CYS A 7 -50.75 17.01 -32.22
N LEU A 8 -50.70 15.68 -32.42
CA LEU A 8 -50.07 14.76 -31.47
C LEU A 8 -48.55 14.99 -31.46
N LEU A 9 -48.13 15.98 -30.66
CA LEU A 9 -46.80 15.99 -30.07
C LEU A 9 -46.74 14.85 -29.05
N CYS A 10 -46.26 13.68 -29.47
CA CYS A 10 -45.76 12.65 -28.58
C CYS A 10 -44.49 13.18 -27.88
N MET A 11 -44.67 14.08 -26.92
CA MET A 11 -43.69 14.39 -25.90
C MET A 11 -43.57 13.13 -25.04
N ALA A 12 -42.66 12.23 -25.39
CA ALA A 12 -42.17 11.18 -24.52
C ALA A 12 -41.56 11.86 -23.28
N SER A 13 -42.42 12.12 -22.32
CA SER A 13 -42.12 12.75 -21.05
C SER A 13 -41.49 11.68 -20.16
N GLY A 14 -40.23 11.87 -19.79
CA GLY A 14 -39.66 11.20 -18.62
C GLY A 14 -38.69 10.06 -18.86
N VAL A 15 -37.62 10.28 -19.63
CA VAL A 15 -36.32 9.69 -19.28
C VAL A 15 -35.35 10.85 -19.09
N LEU A 16 -35.39 11.44 -17.89
CA LEU A 16 -34.31 12.32 -17.43
C LEU A 16 -33.00 11.54 -17.59
N SER A 17 -32.15 11.96 -18.52
CA SER A 17 -30.81 11.42 -18.67
C SER A 17 -30.02 11.81 -17.43
N VAL A 18 -30.05 10.95 -16.40
CA VAL A 18 -29.49 11.19 -15.06
C VAL A 18 -27.98 11.52 -15.09
N CYS A 19 -27.30 11.23 -16.21
CA CYS A 19 -25.92 11.61 -16.45
C CYS A 19 -25.80 12.77 -17.43
N HIS A 20 -25.96 14.00 -16.94
CA HIS A 20 -25.76 15.18 -17.77
C HIS A 20 -24.27 15.29 -18.19
N PRO A 21 -23.94 15.46 -19.48
CA PRO A 21 -22.56 15.42 -19.98
C PRO A 21 -21.58 16.38 -19.31
N TYR A 22 -22.07 17.50 -18.78
CA TYR A 22 -21.24 18.56 -18.17
C TYR A 22 -21.45 18.74 -16.67
N PHE A 23 -22.59 18.31 -16.13
CA PHE A 23 -22.98 18.64 -14.75
C PHE A 23 -23.08 17.42 -13.83
N GLY A 24 -23.10 16.20 -14.38
CA GLY A 24 -23.38 15.01 -13.56
C GLY A 24 -24.72 15.16 -12.83
N PRO A 25 -24.99 14.44 -11.73
CA PRO A 25 -23.98 14.07 -10.75
C PRO A 25 -23.36 12.68 -10.99
N PRO A 26 -22.11 12.48 -10.55
CA PRO A 26 -21.53 11.15 -10.52
C PRO A 26 -22.31 10.26 -9.54
N GLY A 27 -22.42 8.98 -9.89
CA GLY A 27 -23.15 8.00 -9.09
C GLY A 27 -24.55 7.70 -9.59
N GLY A 28 -25.10 8.44 -10.54
CA GLY A 28 -26.36 8.05 -11.19
C GLY A 28 -26.25 6.64 -11.80
N VAL A 29 -27.07 5.69 -11.35
CA VAL A 29 -27.08 4.31 -11.84
C VAL A 29 -28.26 4.09 -12.77
N VAL A 30 -28.02 3.39 -13.88
CA VAL A 30 -29.04 2.97 -14.84
C VAL A 30 -28.80 1.54 -15.29
N CYS A 31 -29.86 0.86 -15.73
CA CYS A 31 -29.80 -0.41 -16.42
C CYS A 31 -29.85 -0.15 -17.93
N ILE A 32 -28.82 -0.56 -18.67
CA ILE A 32 -28.72 -0.33 -20.12
C ILE A 32 -28.45 -1.63 -20.87
N ALA A 33 -29.06 -1.79 -22.04
CA ALA A 33 -28.69 -2.81 -23.01
C ALA A 33 -27.72 -2.19 -24.02
N ALA A 34 -26.76 -2.99 -24.51
CA ALA A 34 -25.87 -2.56 -25.57
C ALA A 34 -25.55 -3.70 -26.55
N PRO A 35 -25.44 -3.41 -27.87
CA PRO A 35 -25.26 -4.44 -28.91
C PRO A 35 -24.05 -5.34 -28.70
N GLN A 36 -22.94 -4.77 -28.23
CA GLN A 36 -21.69 -5.49 -27.99
C GLN A 36 -21.80 -6.56 -26.88
N TYR A 37 -22.88 -6.55 -26.09
CA TYR A 37 -23.19 -7.58 -25.11
C TYR A 37 -24.45 -8.37 -25.47
N TYR A 38 -24.68 -8.61 -26.77
CA TYR A 38 -25.83 -9.36 -27.28
C TYR A 38 -27.18 -8.77 -26.82
N ASN A 39 -27.25 -7.44 -26.68
CA ASN A 39 -28.40 -6.71 -26.15
C ASN A 39 -28.82 -7.14 -24.72
N GLN A 40 -27.94 -7.81 -23.98
CA GLN A 40 -28.17 -8.10 -22.57
C GLN A 40 -28.05 -6.83 -21.73
N TYR A 41 -28.92 -6.73 -20.73
CA TYR A 41 -29.00 -5.59 -19.83
C TYR A 41 -27.94 -5.67 -18.73
N GLN A 42 -27.28 -4.54 -18.47
CA GLN A 42 -26.31 -4.41 -17.40
C GLN A 42 -26.35 -3.05 -16.71
N TRP A 43 -25.87 -2.99 -15.48
CA TRP A 43 -25.71 -1.73 -14.76
C TRP A 43 -24.64 -0.84 -15.40
N ALA A 44 -24.89 0.46 -15.41
CA ALA A 44 -23.92 1.49 -15.73
C ALA A 44 -24.00 2.65 -14.74
N THR A 45 -22.85 3.25 -14.43
CA THR A 45 -22.77 4.39 -13.51
C THR A 45 -22.35 5.65 -14.27
N CYS A 46 -23.01 6.78 -13.99
CA CYS A 46 -22.54 8.09 -14.42
C CYS A 46 -21.26 8.45 -13.66
N LEU A 47 -20.16 8.65 -14.39
CA LEU A 47 -18.84 8.91 -13.80
C LEU A 47 -18.14 10.00 -14.59
N THR A 48 -17.13 10.60 -13.97
CA THR A 48 -16.28 11.58 -14.65
C THR A 48 -15.39 10.88 -15.68
N ASP A 49 -15.12 11.55 -16.80
CA ASP A 49 -14.14 11.10 -17.80
C ASP A 49 -12.75 10.90 -17.16
N MET A 50 -12.39 11.76 -16.21
CA MET A 50 -11.16 11.63 -15.42
C MET A 50 -11.10 10.30 -14.66
N TYR A 51 -12.20 9.88 -13.99
CA TYR A 51 -12.25 8.58 -13.32
C TYR A 51 -12.07 7.43 -14.32
N ILE A 52 -12.80 7.48 -15.45
CA ILE A 52 -12.79 6.41 -16.47
C ILE A 52 -11.39 6.23 -17.05
N LYS A 53 -10.70 7.34 -17.35
CA LYS A 53 -9.32 7.34 -17.82
C LYS A 53 -8.38 6.68 -16.82
N VAL A 54 -8.36 7.11 -15.56
CA VAL A 54 -7.48 6.50 -14.55
C VAL A 54 -7.83 5.01 -14.33
N LYS A 55 -9.12 4.67 -14.17
CA LYS A 55 -9.57 3.29 -13.91
C LYS A 55 -9.18 2.32 -15.02
N SER A 56 -9.21 2.78 -16.27
CA SER A 56 -8.93 1.96 -17.44
C SER A 56 -7.45 1.95 -17.84
N GLY A 57 -6.60 2.74 -17.18
CA GLY A 57 -5.23 2.99 -17.64
C GLY A 57 -5.20 3.74 -18.97
N HIS A 58 -6.11 4.70 -19.14
CA HIS A 58 -6.34 5.53 -20.33
C HIS A 58 -6.80 4.78 -21.58
N ARG A 59 -7.25 3.53 -21.43
CA ARG A 59 -7.85 2.75 -22.54
C ARG A 59 -9.28 3.18 -22.85
N HIS A 60 -9.99 3.70 -21.86
CA HIS A 60 -11.37 4.15 -21.98
C HIS A 60 -11.48 5.63 -21.66
N GLN A 61 -12.41 6.29 -22.33
CA GLN A 61 -12.81 7.68 -22.11
C GLN A 61 -14.25 7.86 -22.58
N CYS A 62 -14.88 8.98 -22.25
CA CYS A 62 -16.16 9.34 -22.82
C CYS A 62 -16.06 9.46 -24.35
N ILE A 63 -17.10 9.02 -25.06
CA ILE A 63 -17.14 9.00 -26.54
C ILE A 63 -16.84 10.40 -27.12
N SER A 64 -17.45 11.44 -26.54
CA SER A 64 -17.09 12.81 -26.87
C SER A 64 -16.09 13.34 -25.86
N ARG A 65 -14.98 13.88 -26.38
CA ARG A 65 -13.88 14.47 -25.60
C ARG A 65 -14.29 15.75 -24.86
N SER A 66 -15.39 16.39 -25.24
CA SER A 66 -15.91 17.56 -24.52
C SER A 66 -16.70 17.20 -23.27
N ARG A 67 -17.14 15.94 -23.12
CA ARG A 67 -17.97 15.52 -21.99
C ARG A 67 -17.13 15.32 -20.74
N THR A 68 -17.59 15.91 -19.64
CA THR A 68 -17.03 15.68 -18.31
C THR A 68 -17.58 14.40 -17.69
N TYR A 69 -18.82 14.02 -18.02
CA TYR A 69 -19.50 12.84 -17.47
C TYR A 69 -20.06 11.94 -18.58
N CYS A 70 -20.00 10.64 -18.35
CA CYS A 70 -20.70 9.64 -19.16
C CYS A 70 -21.01 8.38 -18.36
N TYR A 71 -21.92 7.56 -18.90
CA TYR A 71 -22.18 6.24 -18.33
C TYR A 71 -21.02 5.28 -18.62
N TYR A 72 -20.51 4.66 -17.57
CA TYR A 72 -19.50 3.62 -17.65
C TYR A 72 -20.12 2.27 -17.27
N GLN A 73 -20.02 1.31 -18.19
CA GLN A 73 -20.66 0.00 -18.11
C GLN A 73 -19.96 -0.90 -17.09
N CYS A 74 -20.74 -1.65 -16.30
CA CYS A 74 -20.22 -2.55 -15.27
C CYS A 74 -19.22 -3.58 -15.82
N MET A 75 -19.49 -4.15 -17.01
CA MET A 75 -18.60 -5.12 -17.66
C MET A 75 -17.23 -4.51 -18.02
N LEU A 76 -17.21 -3.28 -18.52
CA LEU A 76 -15.97 -2.54 -18.78
C LEU A 76 -15.23 -2.19 -17.49
N GLU A 77 -15.97 -1.70 -16.49
CA GLU A 77 -15.38 -1.20 -15.24
C GLU A 77 -14.77 -2.30 -14.37
N SER A 78 -15.55 -3.36 -14.12
CA SER A 78 -15.23 -4.38 -13.11
C SER A 78 -14.52 -5.58 -13.70
N PHE A 79 -14.73 -5.87 -14.99
CA PHE A 79 -14.22 -7.07 -15.64
C PHE A 79 -13.30 -6.80 -16.83
N GLU A 80 -13.08 -5.52 -17.19
CA GLU A 80 -12.29 -5.11 -18.35
C GLU A 80 -12.74 -5.77 -19.68
N LYS A 81 -14.03 -6.11 -19.81
CA LYS A 81 -14.61 -6.75 -21.00
C LYS A 81 -15.48 -5.79 -21.80
N SER A 82 -15.13 -5.56 -23.06
CA SER A 82 -15.86 -4.68 -23.98
C SER A 82 -16.98 -5.37 -24.75
N SER A 83 -17.07 -6.70 -24.73
CA SER A 83 -18.12 -7.47 -25.40
C SER A 83 -18.33 -8.84 -24.76
N GLY A 84 -19.40 -9.54 -25.18
CA GLY A 84 -19.74 -10.91 -24.78
C GLY A 84 -20.91 -11.00 -23.80
N THR A 85 -21.09 -12.15 -23.16
CA THR A 85 -22.17 -12.36 -22.18
C THR A 85 -21.97 -11.50 -20.92
N VAL A 86 -23.03 -10.83 -20.48
CA VAL A 86 -23.03 -10.02 -19.25
C VAL A 86 -22.87 -10.93 -18.05
N ASN A 87 -21.88 -10.62 -17.20
CA ASN A 87 -21.67 -11.32 -15.94
C ASN A 87 -22.89 -11.12 -15.02
N SER A 88 -23.30 -12.14 -14.28
CA SER A 88 -24.43 -12.07 -13.36
C SER A 88 -24.31 -10.97 -12.30
N GLN A 89 -23.09 -10.56 -11.94
CA GLN A 89 -22.86 -9.42 -11.03
C GLN A 89 -23.14 -8.06 -11.68
N CYS A 90 -23.15 -7.99 -13.01
CA CYS A 90 -23.45 -6.79 -13.77
C CYS A 90 -24.88 -6.76 -14.32
N SER A 91 -25.57 -7.89 -14.36
CA SER A 91 -26.89 -7.98 -14.99
C SER A 91 -27.96 -7.22 -14.19
N CYS A 92 -28.95 -6.74 -14.92
CA CYS A 92 -30.14 -6.06 -14.40
C CYS A 92 -31.30 -6.28 -15.36
N ARG A 93 -32.51 -5.91 -14.94
CA ARG A 93 -33.70 -5.86 -15.79
C ARG A 93 -34.16 -4.42 -15.97
N PRO A 94 -34.78 -4.09 -17.12
CA PRO A 94 -35.46 -2.82 -17.30
C PRO A 94 -36.48 -2.60 -16.18
N GLY A 95 -36.48 -1.42 -15.58
CA GLY A 95 -37.39 -1.09 -14.48
C GLY A 95 -36.98 -1.62 -13.11
N ASP A 96 -35.85 -2.33 -12.99
CA ASP A 96 -35.29 -2.67 -11.68
C ASP A 96 -35.16 -1.41 -10.82
N ARG A 97 -35.64 -1.50 -9.57
CA ARG A 97 -35.45 -0.42 -8.61
C ARG A 97 -33.95 -0.21 -8.43
N LYS A 98 -33.49 1.02 -8.66
CA LYS A 98 -32.08 1.39 -8.43
C LYS A 98 -31.70 0.92 -7.03
N PRO A 99 -30.64 0.11 -6.88
CA PRO A 99 -30.30 -0.39 -5.56
C PRO A 99 -30.07 0.79 -4.63
N HIS A 100 -30.65 0.74 -3.43
CA HIS A 100 -30.64 1.87 -2.48
C HIS A 100 -29.21 2.40 -2.33
N GLN A 101 -29.00 3.62 -2.81
CA GLN A 101 -27.79 4.35 -2.52
C GLN A 101 -27.95 4.88 -1.10
N ASN A 102 -27.32 4.24 -0.11
CA ASN A 102 -26.82 5.03 1.00
C ASN A 102 -25.87 6.03 0.34
N ILE A 103 -26.34 7.27 0.15
CA ILE A 103 -25.75 8.28 -0.73
C ILE A 103 -24.26 8.36 -0.43
N GLN A 104 -23.47 7.74 -1.30
CA GLN A 104 -22.02 7.87 -1.28
C GLN A 104 -21.75 9.22 -1.93
N SER A 105 -20.99 10.06 -1.23
CA SER A 105 -20.60 11.37 -1.76
C SER A 105 -19.95 11.18 -3.14
N SER A 106 -20.05 12.18 -4.01
CA SER A 106 -19.35 12.20 -5.30
C SER A 106 -17.85 11.90 -5.15
N ALA A 107 -17.24 12.34 -4.03
CA ALA A 107 -15.87 12.06 -3.65
C ALA A 107 -15.58 10.56 -3.43
N CYS A 108 -16.56 9.75 -3.03
CA CYS A 108 -16.40 8.30 -2.94
C CYS A 108 -16.32 7.63 -4.31
N LEU A 109 -17.05 8.14 -5.30
CA LEU A 109 -17.17 7.55 -6.63
C LEU A 109 -16.18 8.12 -7.65
N SER A 110 -15.57 9.26 -7.34
CA SER A 110 -14.50 9.89 -8.13
C SER A 110 -13.48 10.52 -7.17
N PRO A 111 -12.68 9.70 -6.46
CA PRO A 111 -11.71 10.20 -5.51
C PRO A 111 -10.61 11.02 -6.18
N SER A 112 -10.17 12.11 -5.52
CA SER A 112 -9.04 12.92 -5.98
C SER A 112 -7.69 12.26 -5.73
N GLY A 113 -7.59 11.33 -4.76
CA GLY A 113 -6.33 10.78 -4.25
C GLY A 113 -5.74 11.55 -3.06
N GLU A 114 -6.22 12.77 -2.81
CA GLU A 114 -5.70 13.66 -1.77
C GLU A 114 -6.18 13.26 -0.38
N SER A 115 -7.48 12.95 -0.23
CA SER A 115 -8.01 12.58 1.09
C SER A 115 -7.77 11.10 1.39
N CYS A 116 -6.91 10.83 2.35
CA CYS A 116 -6.74 9.47 2.89
C CYS A 116 -7.97 9.00 3.68
N ASN A 117 -8.82 9.93 4.15
CA ASN A 117 -10.04 9.58 4.86
C ASN A 117 -11.05 8.85 3.94
N TRP A 118 -10.88 8.89 2.61
CA TRP A 118 -11.69 8.13 1.66
C TRP A 118 -11.81 6.64 2.03
N TYR A 119 -10.72 6.01 2.50
CA TYR A 119 -10.74 4.60 2.91
C TYR A 119 -11.73 4.35 4.06
N ARG A 120 -11.75 5.24 5.05
CA ARG A 120 -12.66 5.16 6.20
C ARG A 120 -14.08 5.59 5.83
N ASP A 121 -14.20 6.74 5.18
CA ASP A 121 -15.48 7.42 4.98
C ASP A 121 -16.30 6.81 3.83
N CYS A 122 -15.64 6.09 2.91
CA CYS A 122 -16.28 5.43 1.76
C CYS A 122 -16.18 3.90 1.83
N LEU A 123 -14.96 3.34 1.92
CA LEU A 123 -14.75 1.89 1.81
C LEU A 123 -15.17 1.14 3.07
N GLU A 124 -14.71 1.54 4.26
CA GLU A 124 -15.19 0.92 5.51
C GLU A 124 -16.68 1.16 5.74
N LYS A 125 -17.18 2.35 5.39
CA LYS A 125 -18.62 2.64 5.52
C LYS A 125 -19.47 1.73 4.63
N LYS A 126 -18.97 1.33 3.45
CA LYS A 126 -19.64 0.35 2.57
C LYS A 126 -19.59 -1.06 3.16
N LYS A 127 -18.45 -1.46 3.72
CA LYS A 127 -18.25 -2.78 4.31
C LYS A 127 -17.28 -2.67 5.47
N SER A 128 -17.80 -2.69 6.69
CA SER A 128 -16.95 -2.68 7.88
C SER A 128 -16.20 -4.00 7.97
N CYS A 129 -14.88 -3.93 7.86
CA CYS A 129 -14.00 -5.08 8.04
C CYS A 129 -13.27 -5.03 9.37
N GLN A 130 -13.45 -3.98 10.18
CA GLN A 130 -12.63 -3.65 11.35
C GLN A 130 -12.43 -4.81 12.34
N ASP A 131 -13.47 -5.61 12.59
CA ASP A 131 -13.43 -6.73 13.55
C ASP A 131 -12.98 -8.07 12.92
N THR A 132 -12.59 -8.04 11.65
CA THR A 132 -12.09 -9.23 10.94
C THR A 132 -10.57 -9.18 10.83
N THR A 133 -9.96 -10.34 10.63
CA THR A 133 -8.53 -10.48 10.30
C THR A 133 -8.16 -9.79 8.99
N ASN A 134 -9.17 -9.49 8.16
CA ASN A 134 -9.05 -8.74 6.90
C ASN A 134 -9.21 -7.22 7.07
N GLY A 135 -9.78 -6.73 8.19
CA GLY A 135 -9.93 -5.29 8.50
C GLY A 135 -8.63 -4.54 8.61
N TYR A 136 -7.54 -5.29 8.75
CA TYR A 136 -6.20 -4.78 8.63
C TYR A 136 -5.97 -4.10 7.27
N ALA A 137 -6.50 -4.63 6.16
CA ALA A 137 -6.21 -4.14 4.82
C ALA A 137 -6.70 -2.70 4.58
N ILE A 138 -7.87 -2.33 5.13
CA ILE A 138 -8.41 -0.98 4.93
C ILE A 138 -7.75 0.04 5.87
N ARG A 139 -7.51 -0.31 7.14
CA ARG A 139 -6.67 0.48 8.06
C ARG A 139 -5.26 0.71 7.51
N TYR A 140 -4.73 -0.31 6.85
CA TYR A 140 -3.44 -0.25 6.19
C TYR A 140 -3.43 0.77 5.05
N SER A 141 -4.41 0.74 4.15
CA SER A 141 -4.44 1.66 3.01
C SER A 141 -4.55 3.14 3.42
N GLU A 142 -5.31 3.44 4.48
CA GLU A 142 -5.36 4.80 5.04
C GLU A 142 -4.02 5.23 5.64
N ARG A 143 -3.38 4.36 6.43
CA ARG A 143 -2.05 4.65 7.02
C ARG A 143 -1.01 4.87 5.95
N PHE A 144 -0.94 3.98 4.97
CA PHE A 144 -0.07 4.07 3.79
C PHE A 144 -0.24 5.42 3.10
N CYS A 145 -1.50 5.81 2.83
CA CYS A 145 -1.80 7.09 2.21
C CYS A 145 -1.28 8.27 3.05
N LYS A 146 -1.49 8.26 4.37
CA LYS A 146 -1.06 9.33 5.28
C LYS A 146 0.46 9.45 5.43
N MET A 147 1.21 8.38 5.20
CA MET A 147 2.68 8.42 5.33
C MET A 147 3.33 9.33 4.31
N TYR A 148 2.76 9.42 3.12
CA TYR A 148 3.26 10.32 2.11
C TYR A 148 3.17 11.79 2.52
N ASP A 149 2.10 12.16 3.20
CA ASP A 149 1.92 13.53 3.69
C ASP A 149 2.94 13.85 4.79
N ARG A 150 3.20 12.89 5.69
CA ARG A 150 4.18 13.03 6.77
C ARG A 150 5.62 13.12 6.27
N ASN A 151 5.95 12.37 5.22
CA ASN A 151 7.30 12.26 4.68
C ASN A 151 7.50 13.05 3.38
N LYS A 152 6.60 14.01 3.07
CA LYS A 152 6.63 14.77 1.80
C LYS A 152 8.01 15.37 1.49
N LEU A 153 8.70 15.84 2.52
CA LEU A 153 10.03 16.47 2.42
C LEU A 153 11.15 15.49 2.03
N TRP A 154 10.95 14.17 2.13
CA TRP A 154 11.94 13.19 1.70
C TRP A 154 12.03 13.14 0.17
N PHE A 155 10.97 13.54 -0.53
CA PHE A 155 10.75 13.25 -1.93
C PHE A 155 11.00 14.45 -2.84
N SER A 156 11.63 14.19 -3.99
CA SER A 156 11.71 15.11 -5.12
C SER A 156 10.32 15.48 -5.66
N SER A 157 10.22 16.59 -6.40
CA SER A 157 8.96 16.98 -7.08
C SER A 157 8.44 15.89 -8.03
N LYS A 158 9.35 15.17 -8.70
CA LYS A 158 9.02 14.02 -9.56
C LYS A 158 8.38 12.88 -8.76
N ALA A 159 8.99 12.50 -7.63
CA ALA A 159 8.47 11.44 -6.76
C ALA A 159 7.15 11.86 -6.08
N GLN A 160 6.99 13.12 -5.66
CA GLN A 160 5.73 13.62 -5.11
C GLN A 160 4.57 13.52 -6.10
N ARG A 161 4.80 13.84 -7.39
CA ARG A 161 3.79 13.66 -8.45
C ARG A 161 3.43 12.19 -8.64
N TRP A 162 4.42 11.30 -8.64
CA TRP A 162 4.19 9.85 -8.72
C TRP A 162 3.36 9.36 -7.52
N ILE A 163 3.74 9.71 -6.30
CA ILE A 163 3.03 9.36 -5.06
C ILE A 163 1.57 9.81 -5.13
N HIS A 164 1.31 11.04 -5.54
CA HIS A 164 -0.04 11.59 -5.64
C HIS A 164 -0.90 10.80 -6.65
N ALA A 165 -0.34 10.53 -7.83
CA ALA A 165 -1.02 9.75 -8.85
C ALA A 165 -1.28 8.30 -8.41
N VAL A 166 -0.33 7.68 -7.73
CA VAL A 166 -0.47 6.34 -7.14
C VAL A 166 -1.61 6.30 -6.13
N ARG A 167 -1.68 7.26 -5.19
CA ARG A 167 -2.78 7.34 -4.21
C ARG A 167 -4.13 7.39 -4.90
N LYS A 168 -4.27 8.25 -5.92
CA LYS A 168 -5.47 8.35 -6.74
C LYS A 168 -5.79 7.02 -7.43
N CYS A 169 -4.82 6.40 -8.10
CA CYS A 169 -5.00 5.12 -8.78
C CYS A 169 -5.46 4.01 -7.84
N LEU A 170 -4.86 3.90 -6.64
CA LEU A 170 -5.23 2.91 -5.63
C LEU A 170 -6.69 3.09 -5.17
N GLN A 171 -7.11 4.32 -4.90
CA GLN A 171 -8.50 4.61 -4.53
C GLN A 171 -9.47 4.32 -5.68
N VAL A 172 -9.17 4.81 -6.89
CA VAL A 172 -9.96 4.58 -8.12
C VAL A 172 -10.15 3.09 -8.40
N THR A 173 -9.12 2.28 -8.20
CA THR A 173 -9.18 0.82 -8.42
C THR A 173 -10.20 0.14 -7.50
N LEU A 174 -10.42 0.68 -6.30
CA LEU A 174 -11.34 0.11 -5.30
C LEU A 174 -12.78 0.64 -5.41
N VAL A 175 -13.03 1.73 -6.15
CA VAL A 175 -14.36 2.30 -6.36
C VAL A 175 -15.41 1.28 -6.87
N PRO A 176 -15.10 0.31 -7.76
CA PRO A 176 -16.09 -0.69 -8.18
C PRO A 176 -16.67 -1.52 -7.03
N LEU A 177 -15.94 -1.65 -5.91
CA LEU A 177 -16.42 -2.36 -4.70
C LEU A 177 -17.50 -1.56 -3.95
N LEU A 178 -17.59 -0.26 -4.20
CA LEU A 178 -18.58 0.62 -3.60
C LEU A 178 -19.93 0.56 -4.31
N ARG A 179 -19.99 -0.03 -5.51
CA ARG A 179 -21.18 -0.03 -6.35
C ARG A 179 -22.40 -0.60 -5.62
N PRO A 180 -23.62 -0.06 -5.84
CA PRO A 180 -24.80 -0.51 -5.12
C PRO A 180 -25.16 -1.99 -5.35
N TRP A 181 -24.88 -2.54 -6.53
CA TRP A 181 -25.10 -3.94 -6.88
C TRP A 181 -23.98 -4.89 -6.44
N ARG A 182 -22.95 -4.37 -5.76
CA ARG A 182 -21.82 -5.16 -5.23
C ARG A 182 -21.93 -5.27 -3.71
N SER A 183 -21.69 -6.47 -3.21
CA SER A 183 -21.59 -6.77 -1.77
C SER A 183 -20.27 -7.51 -1.51
N PRO A 184 -19.13 -6.80 -1.57
CA PRO A 184 -17.84 -7.46 -1.48
C PRO A 184 -17.61 -8.05 -0.09
N SER A 185 -16.91 -9.18 -0.04
CA SER A 185 -16.38 -9.71 1.22
C SER A 185 -15.13 -8.94 1.65
N CYS A 186 -14.76 -9.00 2.93
CA CYS A 186 -13.51 -8.39 3.38
C CYS A 186 -12.26 -9.04 2.75
N LEU A 187 -12.34 -10.33 2.42
CA LEU A 187 -11.29 -11.04 1.69
C LEU A 187 -11.14 -10.49 0.26
N GLU A 188 -12.26 -10.23 -0.42
CA GLU A 188 -12.27 -9.64 -1.75
C GLU A 188 -11.67 -8.22 -1.72
N ILE A 189 -12.09 -7.38 -0.76
CA ILE A 189 -11.52 -6.03 -0.59
C ILE A 189 -9.99 -6.09 -0.39
N ARG A 190 -9.52 -6.98 0.50
CA ARG A 190 -8.09 -7.18 0.74
C ARG A 190 -7.36 -7.58 -0.53
N ARG A 191 -7.89 -8.56 -1.27
CA ARG A 191 -7.28 -9.05 -2.50
C ARG A 191 -7.16 -7.94 -3.56
N GLU A 192 -8.26 -7.22 -3.84
CA GLU A 192 -8.26 -6.13 -4.82
C GLU A 192 -7.30 -4.99 -4.41
N ALA A 193 -7.26 -4.63 -3.12
CA ALA A 193 -6.35 -3.62 -2.61
C ALA A 193 -4.90 -4.03 -2.83
N LEU A 194 -4.51 -5.26 -2.46
CA LEU A 194 -3.14 -5.75 -2.65
C LEU A 194 -2.74 -5.83 -4.13
N GLN A 195 -3.62 -6.36 -4.98
CA GLN A 195 -3.36 -6.50 -6.43
C GLN A 195 -3.24 -5.15 -7.15
N SER A 196 -3.91 -4.10 -6.66
CA SER A 196 -3.86 -2.77 -7.28
C SER A 196 -2.47 -2.12 -7.26
N HIS A 197 -1.63 -2.43 -6.25
CA HIS A 197 -0.34 -1.77 -6.03
C HIS A 197 0.60 -1.90 -7.24
N THR A 198 0.78 -3.10 -7.79
CA THR A 198 1.70 -3.31 -8.91
C THR A 198 1.30 -2.50 -10.14
N LYS A 199 0.00 -2.54 -10.49
CA LYS A 199 -0.54 -1.78 -11.62
C LYS A 199 -0.36 -0.28 -11.40
N CYS A 200 -0.74 0.23 -10.22
CA CYS A 200 -0.67 1.65 -9.92
C CYS A 200 0.76 2.17 -9.77
N TYR A 201 1.72 1.38 -9.30
CA TYR A 201 3.11 1.82 -9.20
C TYR A 201 3.80 1.93 -10.56
N ILE A 202 3.47 1.05 -11.51
CA ILE A 202 4.04 1.05 -12.86
C ILE A 202 3.34 2.09 -13.75
N ASN A 203 2.01 2.21 -13.65
CA ASN A 203 1.22 3.10 -14.51
C ASN A 203 0.08 3.76 -13.72
N PRO A 204 0.39 4.76 -12.87
CA PRO A 204 -0.61 5.40 -12.01
C PRO A 204 -1.56 6.32 -12.77
N ASP A 205 -1.08 7.07 -13.76
CA ASP A 205 -1.87 8.02 -14.57
C ASP A 205 -1.08 8.40 -15.84
N ALA A 206 -1.73 9.09 -16.79
CA ALA A 206 -1.10 9.55 -18.01
C ALA A 206 -0.04 10.62 -17.71
N ASN A 207 1.09 10.53 -18.40
CA ASN A 207 2.24 11.43 -18.27
C ASN A 207 2.87 11.45 -16.86
N ILE A 208 2.52 10.49 -16.01
CA ILE A 208 3.19 10.26 -14.74
C ILE A 208 4.26 9.18 -14.95
N PRO A 209 5.50 9.39 -14.49
CA PRO A 209 6.56 8.38 -14.61
C PRO A 209 6.14 7.06 -13.95
N SER A 210 6.69 5.95 -14.41
CA SER A 210 6.67 4.70 -13.64
C SER A 210 7.55 4.85 -12.40
N VAL A 211 7.31 4.03 -11.38
CA VAL A 211 8.26 3.89 -10.27
C VAL A 211 9.67 3.50 -10.77
N CYS A 212 9.75 2.81 -11.91
CA CYS A 212 11.01 2.45 -12.57
C CYS A 212 11.77 3.64 -13.16
N ASP A 213 11.12 4.79 -13.34
CA ASP A 213 11.74 6.01 -13.87
C ASP A 213 12.21 6.95 -12.75
N LEU A 214 11.96 6.61 -11.48
CA LEU A 214 12.51 7.31 -10.32
C LEU A 214 13.98 6.91 -10.12
N SER A 215 14.76 7.75 -9.43
CA SER A 215 16.11 7.34 -9.03
C SER A 215 16.04 6.26 -7.95
N CYS A 216 17.08 5.45 -7.84
CA CYS A 216 17.11 4.38 -6.84
C CYS A 216 17.02 4.91 -5.41
N VAL A 217 17.62 6.08 -5.13
CA VAL A 217 17.45 6.78 -3.86
C VAL A 217 15.98 7.07 -3.57
N GLU A 218 15.26 7.62 -4.55
CA GLU A 218 13.84 7.94 -4.38
C GLU A 218 12.98 6.67 -4.23
N PHE A 219 13.30 5.60 -4.96
CA PHE A 219 12.65 4.29 -4.81
C PHE A 219 12.77 3.78 -3.37
N TYR A 220 13.98 3.77 -2.80
CA TYR A 220 14.19 3.30 -1.44
C TYR A 220 13.62 4.27 -0.39
N LYS A 221 13.67 5.58 -0.62
CA LYS A 221 12.97 6.54 0.24
C LYS A 221 11.47 6.25 0.27
N ILE A 222 10.84 5.96 -0.87
CA ILE A 222 9.42 5.58 -0.93
C ILE A 222 9.21 4.29 -0.13
N PHE A 223 10.03 3.28 -0.41
CA PHE A 223 9.99 2.00 0.29
C PHE A 223 10.03 2.16 1.82
N TYR A 224 11.03 2.87 2.34
CA TYR A 224 11.22 3.10 3.77
C TYR A 224 10.25 4.12 4.36
N ALA A 225 9.76 5.10 3.61
CA ALA A 225 8.74 6.04 4.07
C ALA A 225 7.42 5.35 4.33
N ILE A 226 7.02 4.46 3.44
CA ILE A 226 5.86 3.64 3.69
C ILE A 226 6.17 2.78 4.93
N LYS A 227 7.37 2.18 5.03
CA LYS A 227 7.74 1.25 6.11
C LYS A 227 7.73 1.94 7.49
N ALA A 228 8.14 3.20 7.55
CA ALA A 228 8.06 4.01 8.77
C ALA A 228 6.61 4.19 9.27
N GLY A 229 5.60 3.90 8.46
CA GLY A 229 4.19 3.99 8.84
C GLY A 229 3.69 2.87 9.73
N TYR A 230 4.52 1.85 9.94
CA TYR A 230 4.21 0.71 10.79
C TYR A 230 4.86 0.89 12.15
N PHE A 231 4.22 1.68 13.01
CA PHE A 231 4.49 1.60 14.44
C PHE A 231 3.80 0.34 15.00
N GLY A 232 4.60 -0.70 15.24
CA GLY A 232 4.17 -1.90 15.96
C GLY A 232 3.49 -2.97 15.10
N ARG A 233 4.25 -4.02 14.79
CA ARG A 233 3.86 -5.30 14.17
C ARG A 233 3.51 -5.23 12.67
N LEU A 234 4.44 -5.75 11.85
CA LEU A 234 4.40 -5.79 10.38
C LEU A 234 3.51 -6.90 9.80
N ASP A 235 2.54 -7.45 10.54
CA ASP A 235 1.68 -8.59 10.15
C ASP A 235 1.19 -8.47 8.70
N THR A 236 0.71 -7.28 8.36
CA THR A 236 0.23 -6.79 7.06
C THR A 236 1.20 -6.34 5.99
N ALA A 237 2.33 -5.85 6.51
CA ALA A 237 3.08 -4.82 5.85
C ALA A 237 3.83 -5.43 4.67
N TRP A 238 4.47 -6.57 4.88
CA TRP A 238 5.21 -7.24 3.82
C TRP A 238 4.35 -7.53 2.61
N GLU A 239 3.14 -8.12 2.73
CA GLU A 239 2.32 -8.41 1.54
C GLU A 239 1.97 -7.17 0.73
N SER A 240 1.78 -6.04 1.41
CA SER A 240 1.49 -4.77 0.76
C SER A 240 2.75 -4.11 0.15
N PHE A 241 3.92 -4.40 0.70
CA PHE A 241 5.22 -3.98 0.20
C PHE A 241 5.81 -4.85 -0.88
N LYS A 242 5.47 -6.13 -0.86
CA LYS A 242 5.99 -7.16 -1.73
C LYS A 242 5.79 -6.76 -3.18
N SER A 243 4.67 -6.12 -3.50
CA SER A 243 4.43 -5.52 -4.82
C SER A 243 5.48 -4.46 -5.16
N LEU A 244 5.79 -3.50 -4.27
CA LEU A 244 6.85 -2.50 -4.52
C LEU A 244 8.22 -3.15 -4.63
N TRP A 245 8.56 -4.04 -3.69
CA TRP A 245 9.82 -4.78 -3.65
C TRP A 245 10.04 -5.56 -4.95
N ASN A 246 9.03 -6.29 -5.42
CA ASN A 246 9.11 -7.14 -6.61
C ASN A 246 9.02 -6.37 -7.93
N ILE A 247 8.46 -5.16 -7.94
CA ILE A 247 8.49 -4.30 -9.14
C ILE A 247 9.92 -3.96 -9.55
N GLN A 248 10.86 -3.91 -8.60
CA GLN A 248 12.26 -3.72 -8.91
C GLN A 248 12.78 -4.73 -9.95
N ASP A 249 12.30 -5.98 -9.95
CA ASP A 249 12.70 -7.00 -10.92
C ASP A 249 12.18 -6.67 -12.33
N ARG A 250 11.04 -5.97 -12.42
CA ARG A 250 10.46 -5.47 -13.69
C ARG A 250 11.09 -4.16 -14.16
N CYS A 251 11.70 -3.40 -13.25
CA CYS A 251 12.43 -2.17 -13.58
C CYS A 251 13.82 -2.44 -14.18
N GLY A 252 14.26 -3.70 -14.25
CA GLY A 252 15.59 -4.10 -14.70
C GLY A 252 16.69 -3.81 -13.68
N SER A 253 17.95 -3.89 -14.11
CA SER A 253 19.12 -3.79 -13.24
C SER A 253 19.42 -2.38 -12.69
N LYS A 254 18.64 -1.36 -13.07
CA LYS A 254 18.93 0.05 -12.77
C LYS A 254 19.12 0.34 -11.28
N CYS A 255 18.52 -0.46 -10.39
CA CYS A 255 18.61 -0.26 -8.93
C CYS A 255 19.06 -1.49 -8.12
N THR A 256 19.26 -2.67 -8.73
CA THR A 256 19.48 -3.95 -8.01
C THR A 256 20.92 -4.37 -7.88
N ARG A 257 21.85 -3.87 -8.70
CA ARG A 257 23.23 -4.35 -8.67
C ARG A 257 24.14 -3.44 -7.84
N ASP A 258 24.17 -2.15 -8.17
CA ASP A 258 25.16 -1.22 -7.62
C ASP A 258 24.93 -0.87 -6.14
N TRP A 259 23.70 -1.08 -5.66
CA TRP A 259 23.29 -0.77 -4.28
C TRP A 259 23.45 -1.93 -3.32
N PHE A 260 23.60 -3.16 -3.82
CA PHE A 260 23.81 -4.34 -2.99
C PHE A 260 25.26 -4.85 -3.10
N THR A 261 26.00 -4.47 -4.14
CA THR A 261 27.42 -4.83 -4.28
C THR A 261 28.25 -4.32 -3.09
N PRO A 262 29.15 -5.15 -2.54
CA PRO A 262 30.08 -4.75 -1.49
C PRO A 262 31.06 -3.67 -1.99
N GLN A 263 30.76 -2.41 -1.72
CA GLN A 263 31.70 -1.29 -1.84
C GLN A 263 31.65 -0.45 -0.55
N ASN A 264 32.65 0.41 -0.32
CA ASN A 264 32.76 1.22 0.90
C ASN A 264 31.60 2.23 1.09
N ASN A 265 30.77 2.47 0.07
CA ASN A 265 29.66 3.43 0.08
C ASN A 265 28.27 2.78 -0.09
N THR A 266 28.12 1.51 0.26
CA THR A 266 26.84 0.83 0.06
C THR A 266 25.78 1.29 1.05
N ILE A 267 24.62 1.69 0.53
CA ILE A 267 23.49 2.24 1.29
C ILE A 267 22.52 1.15 1.77
N ILE A 268 22.44 0.02 1.05
CA ILE A 268 21.53 -1.09 1.33
C ILE A 268 22.33 -2.41 1.39
N ARG A 269 22.13 -3.21 2.42
CA ARG A 269 22.74 -4.54 2.52
C ARG A 269 21.69 -5.62 2.66
N MET A 270 21.82 -6.67 1.87
CA MET A 270 20.93 -7.83 1.95
C MET A 270 21.70 -9.05 2.41
N MET A 271 21.07 -9.79 3.31
CA MET A 271 21.59 -11.02 3.87
C MET A 271 20.51 -12.10 3.83
N LYS A 272 20.95 -13.34 3.72
CA LYS A 272 20.12 -14.51 3.93
C LYS A 272 20.56 -15.19 5.22
N MET A 273 19.60 -15.48 6.08
CA MET A 273 19.82 -16.04 7.40
C MET A 273 19.12 -17.39 7.50
N GLY A 274 19.89 -18.45 7.78
CA GLY A 274 19.35 -19.77 8.07
C GLY A 274 18.83 -19.81 9.51
N ILE A 275 17.63 -20.36 9.70
CA ILE A 275 16.99 -20.45 11.02
C ILE A 275 16.42 -21.84 11.28
N GLU A 276 16.29 -22.18 12.56
CA GLU A 276 15.61 -23.39 13.02
C GLU A 276 14.77 -23.10 14.26
N LYS A 277 13.52 -23.57 14.26
CA LYS A 277 12.60 -23.43 15.40
C LYS A 277 12.85 -24.60 16.35
N VAL A 278 13.56 -24.36 17.46
CA VAL A 278 13.99 -25.40 18.41
C VAL A 278 12.85 -25.80 19.35
N LYS A 279 12.02 -24.85 19.76
CA LYS A 279 10.78 -25.09 20.51
C LYS A 279 9.73 -24.16 19.96
N SER A 280 8.56 -24.70 19.64
CA SER A 280 7.43 -23.93 19.12
C SER A 280 6.21 -24.25 19.96
N ARG A 281 5.56 -23.22 20.51
CA ARG A 281 4.20 -23.38 21.05
C ARG A 281 3.20 -23.14 19.93
N PRO A 282 2.14 -23.93 19.80
CA PRO A 282 1.08 -23.65 18.83
C PRO A 282 0.44 -22.30 19.18
N HIS A 283 0.68 -21.30 18.34
CA HIS A 283 0.07 -20.00 18.51
C HIS A 283 -1.30 -20.01 17.83
N LYS A 284 -2.38 -19.91 18.61
CA LYS A 284 -3.72 -19.69 18.07
C LYS A 284 -3.83 -18.22 17.66
N THR A 285 -3.61 -17.97 16.37
CA THR A 285 -3.81 -16.65 15.75
C THR A 285 -4.80 -16.82 14.61
N SER A 286 -5.59 -15.78 14.39
CA SER A 286 -6.57 -15.72 13.30
C SER A 286 -6.00 -15.11 12.02
N LEU A 287 -4.72 -14.72 12.01
CA LEU A 287 -4.05 -14.14 10.85
C LEU A 287 -3.83 -15.17 9.73
N PRO A 288 -3.87 -14.73 8.45
CA PRO A 288 -3.39 -15.55 7.33
C PRO A 288 -1.95 -16.04 7.54
N GLU A 289 -1.62 -17.23 7.04
CA GLU A 289 -0.29 -17.84 7.21
C GLU A 289 0.86 -16.96 6.71
N SER A 290 0.68 -16.30 5.56
CA SER A 290 1.66 -15.36 5.02
C SER A 290 1.98 -14.24 6.00
N ASP A 291 0.94 -13.67 6.63
CA ASP A 291 1.05 -12.56 7.57
C ASP A 291 1.75 -13.01 8.87
N MET A 292 1.47 -14.24 9.33
CA MET A 292 2.16 -14.83 10.47
C MET A 292 3.66 -15.02 10.20
N ASN A 293 4.02 -15.52 9.02
CA ASN A 293 5.42 -15.74 8.65
C ASN A 293 6.18 -14.40 8.52
N ASN A 294 5.53 -13.38 7.96
CA ASN A 294 6.08 -12.03 7.85
C ASN A 294 6.30 -11.39 9.23
N ARG A 295 5.31 -11.50 10.11
CA ARG A 295 5.43 -11.05 11.50
C ARG A 295 6.57 -11.75 12.23
N PHE A 296 6.67 -13.06 12.09
CA PHE A 296 7.73 -13.84 12.72
C PHE A 296 9.11 -13.36 12.25
N ALA A 297 9.30 -13.16 10.95
CA ALA A 297 10.54 -12.64 10.39
C ALA A 297 10.92 -11.26 10.99
N ASP A 298 9.96 -10.33 11.03
CA ASP A 298 10.14 -9.00 11.61
C ASP A 298 10.50 -9.05 13.10
N GLN A 299 9.81 -9.88 13.88
CA GLN A 299 10.07 -10.04 15.31
C GLN A 299 11.45 -10.64 15.57
N VAL A 300 11.90 -11.61 14.76
CA VAL A 300 13.25 -12.18 14.86
C VAL A 300 14.31 -11.11 14.65
N VAL A 301 14.21 -10.32 13.57
CA VAL A 301 15.23 -9.27 13.29
C VAL A 301 15.12 -8.11 14.27
N THR A 302 13.91 -7.78 14.74
CA THR A 302 13.73 -6.80 15.82
C THR A 302 14.40 -7.26 17.12
N PHE A 303 14.33 -8.55 17.47
CA PHE A 303 15.05 -9.10 18.63
C PHE A 303 16.57 -8.96 18.44
N ILE A 304 17.09 -9.32 17.26
CA ILE A 304 18.51 -9.22 16.90
C ILE A 304 18.98 -7.77 17.01
N SER A 305 18.24 -6.83 16.43
CA SER A 305 18.58 -5.41 16.44
C SER A 305 18.75 -4.84 17.85
N LYS A 306 17.90 -5.28 18.79
CA LYS A 306 17.99 -4.89 20.20
C LYS A 306 19.17 -5.54 20.90
N SER A 307 19.41 -6.81 20.61
CA SER A 307 20.52 -7.58 21.18
C SER A 307 21.88 -7.03 20.77
N LEU A 308 22.01 -6.66 19.49
CA LEU A 308 23.22 -6.05 18.90
C LEU A 308 23.24 -4.53 18.95
N ARG A 309 22.28 -3.90 19.68
CA ARG A 309 22.21 -2.45 19.90
C ARG A 309 22.33 -1.61 18.62
N TRP A 310 21.69 -2.08 17.54
CA TRP A 310 21.65 -1.38 16.27
C TRP A 310 21.11 0.05 16.45
N ASN A 311 21.84 1.03 15.91
CA ASN A 311 21.46 2.43 16.02
C ASN A 311 20.26 2.76 15.11
N SER A 312 19.06 2.60 15.66
CA SER A 312 17.80 2.85 14.96
C SER A 312 17.57 4.33 14.57
N ALA A 313 18.41 5.26 15.02
CA ALA A 313 18.34 6.65 14.56
C ALA A 313 18.86 6.79 13.12
N ILE A 314 19.90 6.05 12.76
CA ILE A 314 20.56 6.11 11.43
C ILE A 314 20.38 4.85 10.60
N MET A 315 20.06 3.71 11.20
CA MET A 315 19.83 2.45 10.50
C MET A 315 18.36 2.07 10.54
N ASP A 316 17.89 1.44 9.48
CA ASP A 316 16.61 0.73 9.45
C ASP A 316 16.78 -0.66 8.83
N TRP A 317 15.88 -1.59 9.12
CA TRP A 317 15.98 -2.98 8.66
C TRP A 317 14.63 -3.57 8.32
N MET A 318 14.56 -4.46 7.36
CA MET A 318 13.35 -5.26 7.15
C MET A 318 13.70 -6.74 7.05
N ALA A 319 12.70 -7.57 7.32
CA ALA A 319 12.84 -9.01 7.25
C ALA A 319 11.62 -9.64 6.60
N TYR A 320 11.85 -10.69 5.83
CA TYR A 320 10.78 -11.46 5.21
C TYR A 320 11.18 -12.93 5.05
N PRO A 321 10.22 -13.87 5.04
CA PRO A 321 10.51 -15.28 4.91
C PRO A 321 11.11 -15.60 3.52
N GLY A 322 12.04 -16.55 3.49
CA GLY A 322 12.54 -17.11 2.24
C GLY A 322 11.53 -18.05 1.57
N SER A 323 11.94 -18.66 0.45
CA SER A 323 11.13 -19.70 -0.22
C SER A 323 10.93 -20.94 0.65
N THR A 324 11.81 -21.14 1.64
CA THR A 324 11.72 -22.20 2.64
C THR A 324 11.47 -21.59 4.02
N SER A 325 10.73 -22.32 4.87
CA SER A 325 10.48 -21.93 6.27
C SER A 325 11.76 -21.92 7.15
N ALA A 326 12.88 -22.41 6.62
CA ALA A 326 14.18 -22.49 7.27
C ALA A 326 15.10 -21.30 6.95
N SER A 327 14.62 -20.28 6.23
CA SER A 327 15.41 -19.10 5.91
C SER A 327 14.61 -17.81 6.00
N LEU A 328 15.30 -16.74 6.41
CA LEU A 328 14.81 -15.37 6.39
C LEU A 328 15.75 -14.52 5.56
N PHE A 329 15.20 -13.54 4.85
CA PHE A 329 15.97 -12.47 4.25
C PHE A 329 15.95 -11.25 5.16
N VAL A 330 17.10 -10.60 5.31
CA VAL A 330 17.26 -9.38 6.10
C VAL A 330 17.85 -8.30 5.19
N VAL A 331 17.20 -7.14 5.13
CA VAL A 331 17.67 -5.99 4.36
C VAL A 331 17.89 -4.81 5.29
N LEU A 332 19.14 -4.38 5.42
CA LEU A 332 19.56 -3.23 6.20
C LEU A 332 19.68 -2.00 5.30
N ALA A 333 19.37 -0.83 5.84
CA ALA A 333 19.49 0.45 5.16
C ALA A 333 20.06 1.54 6.05
N ASP A 334 20.94 2.33 5.45
CA ASP A 334 21.46 3.55 6.04
C ASP A 334 20.52 4.70 5.72
N LYS A 335 19.71 5.09 6.70
CA LYS A 335 18.76 6.20 6.57
C LYS A 335 19.47 7.53 6.34
N LYS A 336 20.68 7.72 6.88
CA LYS A 336 21.43 8.96 6.68
C LYS A 336 21.93 9.04 5.25
N ALA A 337 22.53 7.97 4.74
CA ALA A 337 22.99 7.92 3.34
C ALA A 337 21.82 7.98 2.33
N LEU A 338 20.63 7.49 2.70
CA LEU A 338 19.39 7.68 1.93
C LEU A 338 18.85 9.12 1.98
N GLY A 339 19.36 9.99 2.84
CA GLY A 339 18.81 11.33 3.06
C GLY A 339 17.42 11.32 3.71
N ILE A 340 17.09 10.25 4.45
CA ILE A 340 15.83 10.09 5.20
C ILE A 340 15.90 10.84 6.54
N VAL A 341 17.07 10.81 7.19
CA VAL A 341 17.32 11.50 8.46
C VAL A 341 18.45 12.51 8.33
N GLN A 342 18.30 13.65 9.00
CA GLN A 342 19.37 14.64 9.16
C GLN A 342 19.87 14.56 10.60
N THR A 343 21.10 14.08 10.78
CA THR A 343 21.70 13.87 12.10
C THR A 343 23.21 13.99 12.02
N SER A 344 23.85 14.37 13.14
CA SER A 344 25.30 14.45 13.29
C SER A 344 25.98 13.08 13.29
N ASN A 345 25.26 12.00 13.67
CA ASN A 345 25.79 10.64 13.68
C ASN A 345 26.37 10.24 12.31
N PRO A 346 27.50 9.52 12.23
CA PRO A 346 28.06 9.09 10.95
C PRO A 346 27.14 8.10 10.21
N PRO A 347 27.31 7.93 8.89
CA PRO A 347 26.70 6.83 8.13
C PRO A 347 26.98 5.46 8.78
N VAL A 348 26.12 4.49 8.50
CA VAL A 348 26.23 3.14 9.05
C VAL A 348 27.42 2.41 8.41
N ASN A 349 28.35 1.93 9.23
CA ASN A 349 29.37 0.98 8.75
C ASN A 349 28.77 -0.43 8.72
N PHE A 350 28.28 -0.82 7.54
CA PHE A 350 27.72 -2.15 7.37
C PHE A 350 28.73 -3.29 7.48
N ASN A 351 30.01 -3.07 7.14
CA ASN A 351 31.01 -4.13 7.26
C ASN A 351 31.21 -4.52 8.73
N ASP A 352 31.32 -3.52 9.62
CA ASP A 352 31.42 -3.75 11.07
C ASP A 352 30.14 -4.37 11.61
N THR A 353 28.97 -3.81 11.24
CA THR A 353 27.66 -4.31 11.69
C THR A 353 27.44 -5.78 11.31
N ILE A 354 27.80 -6.16 10.08
CA ILE A 354 27.67 -7.53 9.59
C ILE A 354 28.71 -8.46 10.24
N THR A 355 29.92 -7.96 10.47
CA THR A 355 30.99 -8.74 11.14
C THR A 355 30.61 -9.04 12.58
N GLU A 356 30.12 -8.05 13.34
CA GLU A 356 29.61 -8.23 14.70
C GLU A 356 28.45 -9.23 14.72
N PHE A 357 27.51 -9.11 13.78
CA PHE A 357 26.40 -10.04 13.68
C PHE A 357 26.85 -11.47 13.37
N ALA A 358 27.78 -11.65 12.43
CA ALA A 358 28.34 -12.96 12.09
C ALA A 358 29.06 -13.59 13.29
N LEU A 359 29.86 -12.82 14.03
CA LEU A 359 30.53 -13.27 15.26
C LEU A 359 29.50 -13.68 16.33
N ALA A 360 28.44 -12.90 16.48
CA ALA A 360 27.40 -13.20 17.46
C ALA A 360 26.65 -14.51 17.15
N ILE A 361 26.45 -14.82 15.86
CA ILE A 361 25.93 -16.11 15.38
C ILE A 361 26.94 -17.24 15.62
N ALA A 362 28.22 -17.06 15.24
CA ALA A 362 29.28 -18.07 15.43
C ALA A 362 29.36 -18.52 16.89
N ASN A 363 29.29 -17.56 17.80
CA ASN A 363 29.39 -17.77 19.24
C ASN A 363 28.06 -18.20 19.89
N SER A 364 26.97 -18.30 19.12
CA SER A 364 25.63 -18.62 19.62
C SER A 364 25.22 -17.71 20.78
N SER A 365 25.51 -16.41 20.66
CA SER A 365 25.34 -15.42 21.73
C SER A 365 23.98 -14.71 21.73
N ILE A 366 23.15 -14.95 20.70
CA ILE A 366 21.83 -14.32 20.55
C ILE A 366 20.73 -15.38 20.78
N PRO A 367 20.18 -15.52 22.00
CA PRO A 367 19.10 -16.46 22.30
C PRO A 367 17.75 -15.90 21.84
N VAL A 368 17.49 -15.91 20.53
CA VAL A 368 16.27 -15.33 19.96
C VAL A 368 15.02 -16.05 20.48
N GLN A 369 14.13 -15.29 21.11
CA GLN A 369 12.81 -15.75 21.56
C GLN A 369 11.71 -14.86 20.98
N VAL A 370 10.80 -15.46 20.22
CA VAL A 370 9.71 -14.75 19.53
C VAL A 370 8.41 -15.50 19.76
N ASP A 371 7.42 -14.84 20.36
CA ASP A 371 6.08 -15.39 20.61
C ASP A 371 6.11 -16.80 21.24
N GLY A 372 7.02 -17.02 22.20
CA GLY A 372 7.20 -18.31 22.89
C GLY A 372 7.94 -19.38 22.08
N THR A 373 8.47 -19.02 20.91
CA THR A 373 9.30 -19.87 20.05
C THR A 373 10.77 -19.53 20.25
N ASN A 374 11.58 -20.55 20.51
CA ASN A 374 13.04 -20.43 20.54
C ASN A 374 13.57 -20.60 19.12
N VAL A 375 14.32 -19.61 18.63
CA VAL A 375 14.83 -19.60 17.26
C VAL A 375 16.36 -19.68 17.30
N TRP A 376 16.89 -20.72 16.68
CA TRP A 376 18.33 -20.86 16.47
C TRP A 376 18.72 -20.23 15.13
N LEU A 377 19.69 -19.30 15.17
CA LEU A 377 20.30 -18.72 13.98
C LEU A 377 21.45 -19.63 13.53
N LYS A 378 21.27 -20.33 12.40
CA LYS A 378 22.19 -21.38 11.93
C LYS A 378 23.27 -20.87 11.00
N SER A 379 22.95 -19.88 10.18
CA SER A 379 23.89 -19.36 9.21
C SER A 379 23.57 -17.93 8.83
N LEU A 380 24.58 -17.24 8.32
CA LEU A 380 24.43 -15.93 7.69
C LEU A 380 25.20 -15.93 6.38
N GLU A 381 24.55 -15.43 5.34
CA GLU A 381 25.10 -15.29 4.00
C GLU A 381 24.89 -13.84 3.54
N SER A 382 25.90 -13.25 2.88
CA SER A 382 25.77 -11.96 2.21
C SER A 382 25.21 -12.16 0.81
N CYS A 383 24.25 -11.32 0.41
CA CYS A 383 23.69 -11.31 -0.94
C CYS A 383 24.25 -10.12 -1.73
N SER A 384 24.74 -10.36 -2.94
CA SER A 384 25.20 -9.30 -3.86
C SER A 384 24.07 -8.69 -4.70
N ASP A 385 22.90 -9.33 -4.68
CA ASP A 385 21.72 -8.95 -5.44
C ASP A 385 20.44 -9.33 -4.67
N LYS A 386 19.31 -8.75 -5.08
CA LYS A 386 18.01 -8.95 -4.43
C LYS A 386 17.48 -10.39 -4.47
N THR A 387 17.77 -11.14 -5.53
CA THR A 387 17.38 -12.57 -5.61
C THR A 387 18.28 -13.45 -4.76
N CYS A 388 19.42 -12.91 -4.30
CA CYS A 388 20.45 -13.63 -3.58
C CYS A 388 20.88 -14.90 -4.33
N SER A 389 21.12 -14.74 -5.65
CA SER A 389 21.41 -15.85 -6.56
C SER A 389 22.77 -16.49 -6.28
N GLN A 390 23.73 -15.71 -5.81
CA GLN A 390 25.09 -16.14 -5.47
C GLN A 390 25.42 -15.71 -4.03
N PRO A 391 24.86 -16.38 -3.01
CA PRO A 391 25.11 -16.04 -1.62
C PRO A 391 26.56 -16.35 -1.25
N ARG A 392 27.21 -15.44 -0.51
CA ARG A 392 28.51 -15.67 0.10
C ARG A 392 28.32 -16.03 1.58
N SER A 393 28.64 -17.25 1.95
CA SER A 393 28.61 -17.68 3.36
C SER A 393 29.55 -16.80 4.19
N LEU A 394 29.02 -16.27 5.30
CA LEU A 394 29.76 -15.48 6.28
C LEU A 394 30.05 -16.30 7.53
N VAL A 395 29.07 -17.09 7.98
CA VAL A 395 29.19 -17.90 9.20
C VAL A 395 28.18 -19.05 9.20
N ILE A 396 28.55 -20.14 9.87
CA ILE A 396 27.67 -21.24 10.27
C ILE A 396 27.83 -21.45 11.78
N SER A 397 26.72 -21.42 12.52
CA SER A 397 26.68 -21.77 13.94
C SER A 397 26.66 -23.29 14.08
N LEU A 398 27.58 -23.85 14.88
CA LEU A 398 27.69 -25.30 15.07
C LEU A 398 26.73 -25.84 16.14
N LYS A 399 26.28 -24.98 17.06
CA LYS A 399 25.38 -25.34 18.16
C LYS A 399 24.30 -24.27 18.38
N PRO A 400 23.16 -24.61 19.00
CA PRO A 400 22.17 -23.61 19.39
C PRO A 400 22.64 -22.79 20.62
N PRO A 401 22.13 -21.56 20.79
CA PRO A 401 22.37 -20.76 21.98
C PRO A 401 21.70 -21.40 23.21
N THR A 402 22.21 -21.11 24.39
CA THR A 402 21.50 -21.43 25.64
C THR A 402 20.32 -20.49 25.80
N PHE A 403 19.11 -21.02 25.64
CA PHE A 403 17.89 -20.23 25.82
C PHE A 403 17.56 -20.07 27.31
N PRO A 404 17.16 -18.87 27.77
CA PRO A 404 16.72 -18.70 29.14
C PRO A 404 15.51 -19.60 29.44
N VAL A 405 15.56 -20.28 30.58
CA VAL A 405 14.48 -21.13 31.09
C VAL A 405 13.32 -20.22 31.48
N GLN A 406 12.16 -20.40 30.85
CA GLN A 406 10.95 -19.69 31.25
C GLN A 406 10.54 -20.17 32.64
N SER A 407 10.57 -19.28 33.63
CA SER A 407 9.94 -19.55 34.93
C SER A 407 8.45 -19.70 34.70
N THR A 408 7.94 -20.92 34.84
CA THR A 408 6.52 -21.16 35.06
C THR A 408 6.17 -20.53 36.40
N THR A 409 5.64 -19.31 36.39
CA THR A 409 4.90 -18.80 37.53
C THR A 409 3.61 -19.61 37.62
N GLU A 410 3.70 -20.83 38.16
CA GLU A 410 2.55 -21.50 38.74
C GLU A 410 2.06 -20.57 39.84
N LYS A 411 0.91 -19.95 39.57
CA LYS A 411 0.15 -19.19 40.55
C LYS A 411 -0.15 -20.17 41.70
N PRO A 412 0.35 -19.95 42.93
CA PRO A 412 0.06 -20.86 44.02
C PRO A 412 -1.45 -20.92 44.22
N SER A 413 -1.99 -22.13 44.20
CA SER A 413 -3.38 -22.41 44.57
C SER A 413 -3.64 -21.83 45.97
N THR A 414 -4.48 -20.82 46.05
CA THR A 414 -4.96 -20.27 47.33
C THR A 414 -5.79 -21.33 48.03
N THR A 415 -5.20 -21.95 49.04
CA THR A 415 -5.86 -22.77 50.06
C THR A 415 -6.90 -21.91 50.78
N LYS A 416 -8.16 -22.35 50.76
CA LYS A 416 -9.26 -21.79 51.55
C LYS A 416 -9.02 -22.02 53.05
N LYS A 417 -9.06 -20.96 53.86
CA LYS A 417 -9.68 -20.95 55.21
C LYS A 417 -9.86 -19.50 55.72
N PRO A 418 -10.67 -19.25 56.76
CA PRO A 418 -11.98 -18.66 56.63
C PRO A 418 -12.09 -17.23 57.17
N SER A 419 -13.19 -16.59 56.83
CA SER A 419 -13.62 -15.25 57.24
C SER A 419 -13.53 -15.03 58.74
N THR A 420 -12.95 -13.89 59.14
CA THR A 420 -13.32 -13.22 60.38
C THR A 420 -13.56 -11.74 60.10
N THR A 421 -14.73 -11.34 60.56
CA THR A 421 -15.39 -10.04 60.61
C THR A 421 -14.57 -9.01 61.38
N GLY A 422 -14.60 -7.75 60.93
CA GLY A 422 -14.12 -6.62 61.73
C GLY A 422 -13.82 -5.35 60.94
N LYS A 423 -14.84 -4.53 60.68
CA LYS A 423 -14.71 -3.06 60.48
C LYS A 423 -15.10 -2.41 61.83
N PRO A 424 -14.50 -1.29 62.26
CA PRO A 424 -14.80 0.04 61.70
C PRO A 424 -13.52 0.92 61.54
N SER A 425 -13.31 1.70 60.48
CA SER A 425 -13.86 3.03 60.17
C SER A 425 -13.81 4.07 61.30
N ASN A 426 -12.87 5.02 61.21
CA ASN A 426 -13.09 6.46 61.45
C ASN A 426 -11.83 7.25 61.00
N THR A 427 -11.94 8.01 59.90
CA THR A 427 -12.12 9.47 59.83
C THR A 427 -10.91 10.30 60.25
N GLY A 428 -10.28 10.92 59.25
CA GLY A 428 -9.38 12.07 59.40
C GLY A 428 -9.40 12.89 58.11
N LYS A 429 -10.09 14.04 58.17
CA LYS A 429 -10.07 15.13 57.17
C LYS A 429 -8.67 15.74 57.05
N ILE A 430 -8.35 16.31 55.88
CA ILE A 430 -7.56 17.54 55.61
C ILE A 430 -7.68 17.75 54.07
N SER A 431 -8.55 18.64 53.57
CA SER A 431 -8.28 20.04 53.13
C SER A 431 -7.02 20.14 52.26
N THR A 432 -7.10 20.50 50.96
CA THR A 432 -6.99 21.85 50.33
C THR A 432 -6.23 21.59 49.00
N ALA A 433 -6.28 22.33 47.90
CA ALA A 433 -6.95 23.55 47.49
C ALA A 433 -6.91 23.57 45.94
N ASP A 434 -7.85 24.32 45.36
CA ASP A 434 -7.83 24.80 43.99
C ASP A 434 -6.56 25.63 43.68
N ASN A 435 -6.10 25.62 42.42
CA ASN A 435 -6.25 26.83 41.61
C ASN A 435 -5.92 26.65 40.12
N GLN A 436 -6.77 27.33 39.34
CA GLN A 436 -6.68 27.61 37.92
C GLN A 436 -5.73 28.80 37.62
N SER A 437 -5.21 28.85 36.39
CA SER A 437 -5.02 30.06 35.56
C SER A 437 -4.38 29.60 34.21
N VAL A 438 -4.93 29.79 33.01
CA VAL A 438 -5.25 31.05 32.27
C VAL A 438 -3.94 31.85 32.06
N GLU A 439 -3.46 32.27 30.89
CA GLU A 439 -4.08 32.77 29.66
C GLU A 439 -3.06 32.84 28.48
N SER A 440 -3.59 33.29 27.35
CA SER A 440 -3.09 33.48 25.98
C SER A 440 -1.82 34.32 25.75
N THR A 441 -1.26 34.26 24.53
CA THR A 441 -1.28 35.40 23.59
C THR A 441 -0.83 35.03 22.18
N THR A 442 -1.31 35.84 21.24
CA THR A 442 -1.36 35.70 19.78
C THR A 442 -0.42 36.72 19.16
N GLU A 443 0.26 36.43 18.04
CA GLU A 443 0.74 37.48 17.11
C GLU A 443 0.95 36.94 15.67
N LYS A 444 0.63 37.78 14.68
CA LYS A 444 0.67 37.55 13.22
C LYS A 444 1.41 38.76 12.57
N PRO A 445 1.67 38.83 11.24
CA PRO A 445 3.01 38.84 10.66
C PRO A 445 3.35 40.14 9.89
N SER A 446 4.60 40.25 9.41
CA SER A 446 5.02 41.29 8.45
C SER A 446 5.85 40.72 7.30
N THR A 447 5.56 41.22 6.11
CA THR A 447 6.07 40.95 4.76
C THR A 447 7.31 41.80 4.41
N ARG A 448 8.18 41.29 3.52
CA ARG A 448 8.88 42.13 2.53
C ARG A 448 9.31 41.35 1.28
N GLU A 449 8.97 41.90 0.12
CA GLU A 449 9.35 41.48 -1.23
C GLU A 449 10.79 41.93 -1.58
N GLU A 450 11.46 41.17 -2.46
CA GLU A 450 12.27 41.77 -3.53
C GLU A 450 12.48 40.79 -4.70
N LYS A 451 12.35 41.32 -5.92
CA LYS A 451 12.55 40.67 -7.23
C LYS A 451 13.76 41.35 -7.90
N PRO A 452 14.46 40.67 -8.83
CA PRO A 452 14.51 41.24 -10.18
C PRO A 452 14.40 40.20 -11.32
N SER A 453 14.15 40.72 -12.52
CA SER A 453 13.83 40.04 -13.79
C SER A 453 14.99 40.23 -14.82
N PRO A 454 14.86 39.99 -16.16
CA PRO A 454 15.47 38.85 -16.85
C PRO A 454 16.44 39.21 -18.02
N LYS A 455 17.27 38.25 -18.46
CA LYS A 455 17.94 38.16 -19.79
C LYS A 455 18.19 36.66 -20.06
N GLY A 456 18.11 36.06 -21.24
CA GLY A 456 17.82 36.45 -22.61
C GLY A 456 17.85 35.16 -23.46
N ILE A 457 17.06 35.12 -24.53
CA ILE A 457 16.84 34.00 -25.44
C ILE A 457 18.04 33.83 -26.40
N LYS A 458 18.47 32.59 -26.66
CA LYS A 458 19.05 32.18 -27.95
C LYS A 458 18.55 30.78 -28.34
N SER A 459 17.76 30.75 -29.40
CA SER A 459 17.41 29.57 -30.20
C SER A 459 18.60 29.16 -31.06
N ASN A 460 18.85 27.86 -31.21
CA ASN A 460 19.51 27.33 -32.40
C ASN A 460 18.74 26.11 -32.90
N GLY A 461 18.32 26.20 -34.16
CA GLY A 461 17.69 25.13 -34.90
C GLY A 461 18.71 24.10 -35.37
N GLY A 462 18.26 22.85 -35.44
CA GLY A 462 18.96 21.74 -36.07
C GLY A 462 17.92 20.82 -36.71
N LYS A 463 17.65 21.10 -37.99
CA LYS A 463 17.02 20.21 -38.97
C LYS A 463 18.01 19.06 -39.23
N VAL A 464 17.57 17.82 -39.41
CA VAL A 464 18.11 16.82 -40.36
C VAL A 464 17.26 15.52 -40.32
N GLU A 465 16.79 15.16 -41.53
CA GLU A 465 16.49 13.84 -42.14
C GLU A 465 15.67 12.79 -41.36
N LYS A 466 14.46 12.40 -41.80
CA LYS A 466 14.10 11.56 -42.97
C LYS A 466 14.99 10.31 -43.14
N GLY A 467 14.58 9.22 -42.48
CA GLY A 467 14.97 7.85 -42.83
C GLY A 467 13.71 6.98 -42.88
N LEU A 468 13.14 6.85 -44.08
CA LEU A 468 12.08 5.92 -44.44
C LEU A 468 12.75 4.60 -44.82
N LEU A 469 12.47 3.49 -44.13
CA LEU A 469 12.67 2.15 -44.70
C LEU A 469 11.56 1.20 -44.23
N LEU A 470 10.98 0.60 -45.25
CA LEU A 470 9.88 -0.33 -45.30
C LEU A 470 10.19 -1.66 -44.59
N GLY A 471 9.13 -2.32 -44.13
CA GLY A 471 8.88 -3.69 -44.56
C GLY A 471 8.51 -4.71 -43.47
N ILE A 472 7.25 -5.18 -43.56
CA ILE A 472 6.80 -6.58 -43.41
C ILE A 472 6.92 -7.16 -41.97
N GLY A 473 5.94 -7.80 -41.35
CA GLY A 473 4.63 -8.31 -41.72
C GLY A 473 4.14 -9.20 -40.56
N CYS A 474 2.83 -9.15 -40.31
CA CYS A 474 1.92 -10.16 -39.76
C CYS A 474 2.36 -11.30 -38.80
N LEU A 475 1.53 -11.44 -37.74
CA LEU A 475 1.03 -12.67 -37.10
C LEU A 475 2.07 -13.60 -36.43
N SER A 476 1.82 -14.34 -35.36
CA SER A 476 0.74 -14.51 -34.38
C SER A 476 1.24 -15.63 -33.43
N ILE A 477 0.75 -15.64 -32.19
CA ILE A 477 0.62 -16.83 -31.32
C ILE A 477 1.94 -17.42 -30.76
N ILE A 478 2.22 -17.13 -29.48
CA ILE A 478 2.82 -18.11 -28.58
C ILE A 478 1.87 -18.29 -27.39
N THR A 479 1.40 -19.52 -27.28
CA THR A 479 0.48 -20.05 -26.28
C THR A 479 1.17 -20.18 -24.93
N LEU A 480 0.44 -19.83 -23.86
CA LEU A 480 0.77 -20.08 -22.47
C LEU A 480 0.96 -21.58 -22.20
N TRP A 481 2.00 -21.91 -21.42
CA TRP A 481 2.06 -23.08 -20.54
C TRP A 481 2.55 -22.60 -19.17
N MET A 482 1.67 -22.60 -18.17
CA MET A 482 2.04 -22.67 -16.75
C MET A 482 0.91 -23.36 -15.96
N GLN A 483 1.11 -24.64 -15.68
CA GLN A 483 0.62 -25.37 -14.52
C GLN A 483 1.86 -26.01 -13.88
N GLY A 484 2.04 -25.83 -12.57
CA GLY A 484 3.19 -26.29 -11.80
C GLY A 484 3.55 -25.28 -10.73
#